data_AF-A0A521NID5-F1
#
_entry.id   AF-A0A521NID5-F1
#
_cell.length_a   1.000
_cell.length_b   1.000
_cell.length_c   1.000
_cell.angle_alpha   90.00
_cell.angle_beta   90.00
_cell.angle_gamma   90.00
#
_symmetry.space_group_name_H-M   'P 1'
#
loop_
_entity.id
_entity.type
_entity.pdbx_description
1 polymer ?
#
loop_
_entity_poly.entity_id
_entity_poly.type
_entity_poly.pdbx_seq_one_letter_code
_entity_poly.pdbx_strand_id
1 'polypeptide(L)'
;MLQRIIGIRNVGRFRSSAAQPNPQLSRHAFIFGPNGFGKTTLCAVLRSLERNEPALVVGRKTLGVDAAQQVNLLWSGAQRTFQNDAWPGPEPKLSIFDGTFVAENVHSGDLVDVANRRNLYRVVVGRNGVGLAREEARLAEAGRALTQAATAAERRLEPMAAGLAAQAFDQLPADDELAAKLADARAALVAQQQSAQIRERAGLQAVTLPTLPAHLREMVGRTIDGADPAVEQRVGAHLARHRFGDDGERWLEHGLRHLTDEDDCPFCARDGVGGLPLVQSYGALFGEAYRGLRDEIETLGQHIDLQFGAEVFAELRASAIANGAARQFWGQHCDLGEDLPALAQLRDAYVSVHHKLRSLVERKAARPLEVIDREGDIAEIAEEINAIRCQSASKRDPLSACNRDPLLRFGMDVTSAPLARVGA
;
A
#
# COMPACT_ATOMS: atom_id res chain seq x y z
N MET A 1 -45.44 -9.85 -62.71
CA MET A 1 -46.89 -9.68 -62.60
C MET A 1 -47.44 -10.80 -61.74
N LEU A 2 -48.31 -10.48 -60.79
CA LEU A 2 -49.02 -11.49 -59.99
C LEU A 2 -49.98 -12.26 -60.90
N GLN A 3 -49.78 -13.57 -61.03
CA GLN A 3 -50.59 -14.44 -61.88
C GLN A 3 -51.63 -15.21 -61.06
N ARG A 4 -51.29 -15.61 -59.84
CA ARG A 4 -52.20 -16.39 -58.99
C ARG A 4 -51.84 -16.23 -57.52
N ILE A 5 -52.86 -16.17 -56.67
CA ILE A 5 -52.70 -16.35 -55.21
C ILE A 5 -52.89 -17.84 -54.96
N ILE A 6 -51.80 -18.58 -54.73
CA ILE A 6 -51.84 -20.04 -54.57
C ILE A 6 -52.47 -20.38 -53.21
N GLY A 7 -52.07 -19.68 -52.16
CA GLY A 7 -52.67 -19.82 -50.84
C GLY A 7 -52.06 -18.91 -49.79
N ILE A 8 -52.88 -18.47 -48.85
CA ILE A 8 -52.52 -17.70 -47.66
C ILE A 8 -52.99 -18.51 -46.46
N ARG A 9 -52.09 -18.85 -45.55
CA ARG A 9 -52.35 -19.68 -44.37
C ARG A 9 -51.89 -18.97 -43.11
N ASN A 10 -52.77 -18.97 -42.11
CA ASN A 10 -52.59 -18.38 -40.79
C ASN A 10 -52.23 -16.87 -40.78
N VAL A 11 -52.67 -16.10 -41.80
CA VAL A 11 -52.47 -14.65 -41.87
C VAL A 11 -53.81 -13.92 -41.78
N GLY A 12 -53.99 -13.13 -40.73
CA GLY A 12 -55.21 -12.40 -40.42
C GLY A 12 -56.37 -13.36 -40.23
N ARG A 13 -57.41 -13.22 -41.06
CA ARG A 13 -58.56 -14.16 -41.09
C ARG A 13 -58.35 -15.36 -42.00
N PHE A 14 -57.29 -15.41 -42.79
CA PHE A 14 -57.01 -16.53 -43.67
C PHE A 14 -56.39 -17.68 -42.86
N ARG A 15 -57.22 -18.58 -42.30
CA ARG A 15 -56.75 -19.87 -41.77
C ARG A 15 -56.15 -20.71 -42.91
N SER A 16 -56.87 -20.80 -44.02
CA SER A 16 -56.37 -21.30 -45.30
C SER A 16 -57.20 -20.71 -46.43
N SER A 17 -56.56 -20.00 -47.36
CA SER A 17 -57.18 -19.51 -48.59
C SER A 17 -56.99 -20.49 -49.77
N ALA A 18 -56.54 -21.72 -49.51
CA ALA A 18 -56.22 -22.72 -50.53
C ALA A 18 -57.44 -23.54 -50.99
N ALA A 19 -58.66 -23.01 -50.87
CA ALA A 19 -59.86 -23.65 -51.38
C ALA A 19 -59.88 -23.54 -52.92
N GLN A 20 -60.06 -24.65 -53.62
CA GLN A 20 -60.14 -24.64 -55.08
C GLN A 20 -61.52 -24.13 -55.56
N PRO A 21 -61.57 -23.44 -56.72
CA PRO A 21 -60.44 -23.05 -57.57
C PRO A 21 -59.95 -21.62 -57.26
N ASN A 22 -58.66 -21.45 -56.93
CA ASN A 22 -58.02 -20.13 -56.92
C ASN A 22 -57.76 -19.67 -58.36
N PRO A 23 -58.50 -18.67 -58.89
CA PRO A 23 -58.44 -18.32 -60.30
C PRO A 23 -57.11 -17.66 -60.67
N GLN A 24 -56.74 -17.79 -61.95
CA GLN A 24 -55.67 -16.96 -62.50
C GLN A 24 -56.16 -15.51 -62.60
N LEU A 25 -55.33 -14.57 -62.15
CA LEU A 25 -55.60 -13.15 -62.29
C LEU A 25 -55.30 -12.71 -63.72
N SER A 26 -56.26 -12.04 -64.34
CA SER A 26 -56.11 -11.39 -65.64
C SER A 26 -55.45 -10.01 -65.46
N ARG A 27 -55.25 -9.28 -66.57
CA ARG A 27 -54.68 -7.92 -66.55
C ARG A 27 -55.45 -6.96 -65.61
N HIS A 28 -56.76 -7.14 -65.51
CA HIS A 28 -57.62 -6.38 -64.61
C HIS A 28 -58.43 -7.36 -63.76
N ALA A 29 -58.10 -7.45 -62.47
CA ALA A 29 -58.78 -8.33 -61.54
C ALA A 29 -59.49 -7.52 -60.46
N PHE A 30 -60.74 -7.85 -60.20
CA PHE A 30 -61.54 -7.23 -59.14
C PHE A 30 -61.71 -8.23 -57.99
N ILE A 31 -61.19 -7.90 -56.82
CA ILE A 31 -61.32 -8.69 -55.60
C ILE A 31 -62.25 -7.93 -54.65
N PHE A 32 -63.43 -8.48 -54.39
CA PHE A 32 -64.40 -7.90 -53.48
C PHE A 32 -64.74 -8.85 -52.34
N GLY A 33 -65.26 -8.27 -51.26
CA GLY A 33 -65.75 -9.01 -50.10
C GLY A 33 -66.25 -8.04 -49.04
N PRO A 34 -67.06 -8.49 -48.06
CA PRO A 34 -67.55 -7.64 -46.99
C PRO A 34 -66.44 -7.05 -46.11
N ASN A 35 -66.80 -6.12 -45.22
CA ASN A 35 -65.86 -5.59 -44.25
C ASN A 35 -65.35 -6.69 -43.31
N GLY A 36 -64.06 -6.65 -43.00
CA GLY A 36 -63.41 -7.67 -42.18
C GLY A 36 -63.06 -8.98 -42.88
N PHE A 37 -63.34 -9.17 -44.17
CA PHE A 37 -63.03 -10.42 -44.90
C PHE A 37 -61.57 -10.56 -45.39
N GLY A 38 -60.65 -9.69 -44.94
CA GLY A 38 -59.22 -9.83 -45.22
C GLY A 38 -58.69 -9.11 -46.45
N LYS A 39 -59.47 -8.22 -47.08
CA LYS A 39 -58.99 -7.35 -48.20
C LYS A 39 -57.72 -6.57 -47.80
N THR A 40 -57.76 -5.89 -46.66
CA THR A 40 -56.60 -5.16 -46.11
C THR A 40 -55.44 -6.10 -45.75
N THR A 41 -55.74 -7.33 -45.32
CA THR A 41 -54.72 -8.36 -45.07
C THR A 41 -53.99 -8.74 -46.35
N LEU A 42 -54.72 -8.89 -47.46
CA LEU A 42 -54.10 -9.13 -48.77
C LEU A 42 -53.19 -7.97 -49.19
N CYS A 43 -53.64 -6.71 -49.02
CA CYS A 43 -52.78 -5.55 -49.28
C CYS A 43 -51.52 -5.56 -48.42
N ALA A 44 -51.62 -5.92 -47.12
CA ALA A 44 -50.47 -6.01 -46.23
C ALA A 44 -49.49 -7.14 -46.64
N VAL A 45 -50.01 -8.28 -47.09
CA VAL A 45 -49.19 -9.38 -47.65
C VAL A 45 -48.43 -8.93 -48.89
N LEU A 46 -49.12 -8.25 -49.81
CA LEU A 46 -48.50 -7.73 -51.03
C LEU A 46 -47.47 -6.62 -50.73
N ARG A 47 -47.74 -5.77 -49.73
CA ARG A 47 -46.79 -4.74 -49.25
C ARG A 47 -45.57 -5.34 -48.59
N SER A 48 -45.76 -6.38 -47.78
CA SER A 48 -44.67 -7.14 -47.18
C SER A 48 -43.73 -7.70 -48.23
N LEU A 49 -44.29 -8.24 -49.32
CA LEU A 49 -43.51 -8.72 -50.46
C LEU A 49 -42.81 -7.58 -51.22
N GLU A 50 -43.48 -6.44 -51.43
CA GLU A 50 -42.92 -5.29 -52.14
C GLU A 50 -41.73 -4.66 -51.40
N ARG A 51 -41.84 -4.44 -50.08
CA ARG A 51 -40.84 -3.75 -49.27
C ARG A 51 -39.82 -4.70 -48.61
N ASN A 52 -39.99 -6.01 -48.81
CA ASN A 52 -39.30 -7.06 -48.06
C ASN A 52 -39.35 -6.81 -46.53
N GLU A 53 -40.55 -6.51 -46.02
CA GLU A 53 -40.83 -6.23 -44.61
C GLU A 53 -41.70 -7.35 -44.02
N PRO A 54 -41.11 -8.43 -43.45
CA PRO A 54 -41.86 -9.57 -42.91
C PRO A 54 -42.80 -9.22 -41.76
N ALA A 55 -42.48 -8.19 -40.99
CA ALA A 55 -43.26 -7.74 -39.84
C ALA A 55 -44.73 -7.47 -40.18
N LEU A 56 -45.01 -7.02 -41.41
CA LEU A 56 -46.37 -6.77 -41.90
C LEU A 56 -47.22 -8.05 -42.01
N VAL A 57 -46.60 -9.22 -42.21
CA VAL A 57 -47.26 -10.54 -42.21
C VAL A 57 -47.21 -11.16 -40.82
N VAL A 58 -46.04 -11.12 -40.16
CA VAL A 58 -45.82 -11.68 -38.81
C VAL A 58 -46.77 -11.09 -37.78
N GLY A 59 -46.91 -9.77 -37.75
CA GLY A 59 -47.82 -9.06 -36.85
C GLY A 59 -49.30 -9.36 -37.06
N ARG A 60 -49.64 -10.14 -38.10
CA ARG A 60 -51.01 -10.58 -38.44
C ARG A 60 -51.19 -12.08 -38.25
N LYS A 61 -50.47 -12.76 -37.36
CA LYS A 61 -50.71 -14.18 -37.06
C LYS A 61 -52.16 -14.43 -36.66
N THR A 62 -52.80 -15.44 -37.27
CA THR A 62 -54.17 -15.82 -36.93
C THR A 62 -54.25 -16.33 -35.49
N LEU A 63 -55.21 -15.81 -34.72
CA LEU A 63 -55.41 -16.18 -33.32
C LEU A 63 -55.89 -17.63 -33.18
N GLY A 64 -55.38 -18.33 -32.16
CA GLY A 64 -55.77 -19.71 -31.84
C GLY A 64 -55.23 -20.76 -32.81
N VAL A 65 -54.10 -20.47 -33.48
CA VAL A 65 -53.40 -21.43 -34.36
C VAL A 65 -51.90 -21.40 -34.07
N ASP A 66 -51.32 -22.56 -33.79
CA ASP A 66 -49.88 -22.72 -33.53
C ASP A 66 -49.06 -22.92 -34.82
N ALA A 67 -49.71 -23.36 -35.89
CA ALA A 67 -49.08 -23.56 -37.19
C ALA A 67 -48.48 -22.25 -37.76
N ALA A 68 -47.34 -22.39 -38.45
CA ALA A 68 -46.62 -21.28 -39.06
C ALA A 68 -47.46 -20.56 -40.14
N GLN A 69 -47.17 -19.27 -40.32
CA GLN A 69 -47.74 -18.49 -41.42
C GLN A 69 -47.08 -18.89 -42.73
N GLN A 70 -47.89 -19.05 -43.77
CA GLN A 70 -47.39 -19.39 -45.10
C GLN A 70 -48.17 -18.64 -46.16
N VAL A 71 -47.45 -18.01 -47.09
CA VAL A 71 -48.06 -17.37 -48.26
C VAL A 71 -47.38 -17.89 -49.51
N ASN A 72 -48.16 -18.39 -50.47
CA ASN A 72 -47.68 -18.85 -51.76
C ASN A 72 -48.35 -18.03 -52.86
N LEU A 73 -47.54 -17.36 -53.68
CA LEU A 73 -47.98 -16.54 -54.80
C LEU A 73 -47.27 -17.01 -56.07
N LEU A 74 -47.96 -17.00 -57.20
CA LEU A 74 -47.36 -17.20 -58.51
C LEU A 74 -47.10 -15.83 -59.14
N TRP A 75 -45.83 -15.52 -59.39
CA TRP A 75 -45.38 -14.23 -59.90
C TRP A 75 -44.52 -14.41 -61.14
N SER A 76 -45.04 -14.00 -62.31
CA SER A 76 -44.32 -14.12 -63.60
C SER A 76 -43.71 -15.51 -63.85
N GLY A 77 -44.45 -16.58 -63.53
CA GLY A 77 -44.01 -17.98 -63.70
C GLY A 77 -43.19 -18.54 -62.54
N ALA A 78 -42.70 -17.70 -61.61
CA ALA A 78 -41.96 -18.14 -60.43
C ALA A 78 -42.84 -18.12 -59.17
N GLN A 79 -42.69 -19.12 -58.30
CA GLN A 79 -43.37 -19.12 -57.01
C GLN A 79 -42.63 -18.21 -56.01
N ARG A 80 -43.39 -17.34 -55.34
CA ARG A 80 -42.93 -16.54 -54.20
C ARG A 80 -43.59 -17.08 -52.94
N THR A 81 -42.78 -17.59 -52.02
CA THR A 81 -43.25 -18.24 -50.80
C THR A 81 -42.76 -17.49 -49.56
N PHE A 82 -43.68 -16.96 -48.76
CA PHE A 82 -43.38 -16.52 -47.40
C PHE A 82 -43.39 -17.74 -46.49
N GLN A 83 -42.26 -18.00 -45.84
CA GLN A 83 -42.09 -19.06 -44.86
C GLN A 83 -40.93 -18.70 -43.95
N ASN A 84 -40.94 -19.18 -42.69
CA ASN A 84 -39.91 -18.89 -41.69
C ASN A 84 -39.71 -17.37 -41.51
N ASP A 85 -40.81 -16.63 -41.48
CA ASP A 85 -40.83 -15.18 -41.26
C ASP A 85 -39.99 -14.36 -42.26
N ALA A 86 -39.81 -14.86 -43.50
CA ALA A 86 -39.06 -14.17 -44.54
C ALA A 86 -39.64 -14.38 -45.96
N TRP A 87 -39.37 -13.43 -46.87
CA TRP A 87 -39.57 -13.58 -48.32
C TRP A 87 -38.23 -13.90 -49.01
N PRO A 88 -38.16 -14.99 -49.79
CA PRO A 88 -36.97 -15.31 -50.57
C PRO A 88 -36.96 -14.60 -51.93
N GLY A 89 -35.80 -14.03 -52.27
CA GLY A 89 -35.46 -13.48 -53.57
C GLY A 89 -35.81 -11.99 -53.75
N PRO A 90 -35.60 -11.44 -54.96
CA PRO A 90 -35.66 -10.00 -55.18
C PRO A 90 -37.08 -9.44 -55.08
N GLU A 91 -37.18 -8.20 -54.59
CA GLU A 91 -38.42 -7.41 -54.51
C GLU A 91 -39.09 -7.29 -55.89
N PRO A 92 -40.38 -7.65 -56.03
CA PRO A 92 -41.08 -7.42 -57.28
C PRO A 92 -41.41 -5.94 -57.47
N LYS A 93 -41.44 -5.49 -58.72
CA LYS A 93 -42.01 -4.19 -59.08
C LYS A 93 -43.53 -4.23 -58.90
N LEU A 94 -44.01 -3.67 -57.79
CA LEU A 94 -45.40 -3.56 -57.41
C LEU A 94 -45.64 -2.15 -56.83
N SER A 95 -46.82 -1.58 -57.08
CA SER A 95 -47.25 -0.33 -56.44
C SER A 95 -48.63 -0.55 -55.83
N ILE A 96 -48.79 -0.15 -54.57
CA ILE A 96 -50.00 -0.41 -53.78
C ILE A 96 -50.57 0.94 -53.35
N PHE A 97 -51.79 1.21 -53.78
CA PHE A 97 -52.53 2.43 -53.46
C PHE A 97 -53.72 2.07 -52.56
N ASP A 98 -53.47 1.98 -51.26
CA ASP A 98 -54.51 1.70 -50.25
C ASP A 98 -54.55 2.79 -49.16
N GLY A 99 -55.36 2.58 -48.11
CA GLY A 99 -55.47 3.53 -47.00
C GLY A 99 -54.14 3.84 -46.30
N THR A 100 -53.18 2.90 -46.27
CA THR A 100 -51.84 3.17 -45.71
C THR A 100 -51.05 4.12 -46.62
N PHE A 101 -51.09 3.91 -47.94
CA PHE A 101 -50.48 4.85 -48.88
C PHE A 101 -51.08 6.25 -48.76
N VAL A 102 -52.41 6.34 -48.65
CA VAL A 102 -53.12 7.62 -48.48
C VAL A 102 -52.71 8.29 -47.16
N ALA A 103 -52.74 7.57 -46.04
CA ALA A 103 -52.37 8.13 -44.74
C ALA A 103 -50.89 8.60 -44.67
N GLU A 104 -49.97 7.89 -45.33
CA GLU A 104 -48.54 8.20 -45.30
C GLU A 104 -48.14 9.32 -46.29
N ASN A 105 -48.89 9.50 -47.38
CA ASN A 105 -48.42 10.27 -48.55
C ASN A 105 -49.44 11.22 -49.19
N VAL A 106 -50.74 11.11 -48.89
CA VAL A 106 -51.80 11.89 -49.55
C VAL A 106 -52.57 12.70 -48.52
N HIS A 107 -52.89 13.96 -48.85
CA HIS A 107 -53.64 14.83 -47.97
C HIS A 107 -55.08 14.31 -47.77
N SER A 108 -55.42 13.89 -46.55
CA SER A 108 -56.81 13.58 -46.17
C SER A 108 -57.10 14.10 -44.77
N GLY A 109 -57.79 15.24 -44.67
CA GLY A 109 -58.38 15.79 -43.43
C GLY A 109 -57.50 16.66 -42.53
N ASP A 110 -58.15 17.46 -41.66
CA ASP A 110 -57.73 18.72 -41.00
C ASP A 110 -56.47 18.74 -40.10
N LEU A 111 -55.67 17.68 -40.04
CA LEU A 111 -54.41 17.66 -39.28
C LEU A 111 -53.23 17.27 -40.18
N VAL A 112 -52.42 18.28 -40.50
CA VAL A 112 -51.21 18.15 -41.32
C VAL A 112 -49.98 18.07 -40.42
N ASP A 113 -49.28 16.94 -40.44
CA ASP A 113 -47.97 16.79 -39.80
C ASP A 113 -46.83 17.16 -40.77
N VAL A 114 -45.73 17.70 -40.24
CA VAL A 114 -44.47 17.99 -40.96
C VAL A 114 -43.94 16.73 -41.65
N ALA A 115 -44.16 15.56 -41.04
CA ALA A 115 -43.82 14.26 -41.63
C ALA A 115 -44.55 14.00 -42.96
N ASN A 116 -45.85 14.35 -43.06
CA ASN A 116 -46.66 14.16 -44.27
C ASN A 116 -46.13 15.02 -45.42
N ARG A 117 -45.78 16.29 -45.13
CA ARG A 117 -45.20 17.20 -46.12
C ARG A 117 -43.85 16.68 -46.63
N ARG A 118 -43.00 16.18 -45.73
CA ARG A 118 -41.69 15.59 -46.09
C ARG A 118 -41.84 14.31 -46.94
N ASN A 119 -42.83 13.47 -46.64
CA ASN A 119 -43.06 12.24 -47.39
C ASN A 119 -43.68 12.49 -48.76
N LEU A 120 -44.59 13.47 -48.90
CA LEU A 120 -45.10 13.88 -50.22
C LEU A 120 -43.97 14.33 -51.15
N TYR A 121 -43.02 15.16 -50.66
CA TYR A 121 -41.84 15.54 -51.45
C TYR A 121 -41.02 14.33 -51.90
N ARG A 122 -40.92 13.29 -51.05
CA ARG A 122 -40.22 12.03 -51.38
C ARG A 122 -40.94 11.21 -52.44
N VAL A 123 -42.27 11.23 -52.46
CA VAL A 123 -43.09 10.62 -53.53
C VAL A 123 -42.89 11.34 -54.86
N VAL A 124 -42.85 12.68 -54.83
CA VAL A 124 -42.62 13.52 -56.03
C VAL A 124 -41.21 13.37 -56.60
N VAL A 125 -40.18 13.26 -55.74
CA VAL A 125 -38.78 13.08 -56.16
C VAL A 125 -38.46 11.63 -56.56
N GLY A 126 -39.23 10.65 -56.07
CA GLY A 126 -39.09 9.24 -56.40
C GLY A 126 -38.02 8.49 -55.59
N ARG A 127 -38.06 7.15 -55.63
CA ARG A 127 -37.26 6.22 -54.80
C ARG A 127 -35.74 6.52 -54.85
N ASN A 128 -35.24 6.98 -55.99
CA ASN A 128 -33.82 7.28 -56.19
C ASN A 128 -33.37 8.52 -55.40
N GLY A 129 -34.13 9.62 -55.39
CA GLY A 129 -33.73 10.82 -54.65
C GLY A 129 -33.87 10.67 -53.13
N VAL A 130 -34.81 9.83 -52.67
CA VAL A 130 -34.87 9.43 -51.25
C VAL A 130 -33.65 8.61 -50.86
N GLY A 131 -33.20 7.71 -51.74
CA GLY A 131 -31.98 6.93 -51.55
C GLY A 131 -30.74 7.82 -51.45
N LEU A 132 -30.59 8.76 -52.39
CA LEU A 132 -29.47 9.71 -52.41
C LEU A 132 -29.44 10.60 -51.15
N ALA A 133 -30.58 11.14 -50.72
CA ALA A 133 -30.64 11.97 -49.51
C ALA A 133 -30.31 11.18 -48.22
N ARG A 134 -30.66 9.89 -48.16
CA ARG A 134 -30.25 9.01 -47.04
C ARG A 134 -28.75 8.74 -47.07
N GLU A 135 -28.20 8.53 -48.27
CA GLU A 135 -26.78 8.27 -48.44
C GLU A 135 -25.92 9.49 -48.11
N GLU A 136 -26.34 10.69 -48.52
CA GLU A 136 -25.69 11.94 -48.14
C GLU A 136 -25.67 12.14 -46.62
N ALA A 137 -26.81 11.91 -45.95
CA ALA A 137 -26.89 12.01 -44.49
C ALA A 137 -25.97 10.98 -43.81
N ARG A 138 -25.89 9.76 -44.34
CA ARG A 138 -24.99 8.70 -43.85
C ARG A 138 -23.52 9.10 -44.00
N LEU A 139 -23.13 9.60 -45.18
CA LEU A 139 -21.76 10.04 -45.45
C LEU A 139 -21.37 11.25 -44.61
N ALA A 140 -22.29 12.20 -44.40
CA ALA A 140 -22.05 13.38 -43.56
C ALA A 140 -21.84 12.99 -42.08
N GLU A 141 -22.60 12.03 -41.56
CA GLU A 141 -22.39 11.51 -40.19
C GLU A 141 -21.05 10.75 -40.10
N ALA A 142 -20.75 9.89 -41.07
CA ALA A 142 -19.48 9.17 -41.12
C ALA A 142 -18.27 10.12 -41.18
N GLY A 143 -18.35 11.18 -41.99
CA GLY A 143 -17.30 12.21 -42.09
C GLY A 143 -17.08 12.95 -40.78
N ARG A 144 -18.16 13.30 -40.05
CA ARG A 144 -18.05 13.91 -38.72
C ARG A 144 -17.39 12.98 -37.72
N ALA A 145 -17.78 11.71 -37.69
CA ALA A 145 -17.18 10.71 -36.80
C ALA A 145 -15.68 10.50 -37.09
N LEU A 146 -15.30 10.39 -38.37
CA LEU A 146 -13.90 10.25 -38.77
C LEU A 146 -13.06 11.48 -38.39
N THR A 147 -13.59 12.69 -38.59
CA THR A 147 -12.90 13.94 -38.23
C THR A 147 -12.67 14.03 -36.72
N GLN A 148 -13.67 13.66 -35.91
CA GLN A 148 -13.54 13.61 -34.45
C GLN A 148 -12.48 12.58 -34.01
N ALA A 149 -12.48 11.40 -34.62
CA ALA A 149 -11.48 10.36 -34.35
C ALA A 149 -10.06 10.81 -34.71
N ALA A 150 -9.88 11.44 -35.88
CA ALA A 150 -8.60 11.98 -36.32
C ALA A 150 -8.08 13.07 -35.35
N THR A 151 -8.94 14.04 -35.01
CA THR A 151 -8.59 15.12 -34.08
C THR A 151 -8.21 14.57 -32.69
N ALA A 152 -8.91 13.54 -32.21
CA ALA A 152 -8.60 12.89 -30.94
C ALA A 152 -7.27 12.14 -30.98
N ALA A 153 -6.94 11.50 -32.11
CA ALA A 153 -5.64 10.85 -32.31
C ALA A 153 -4.50 11.87 -32.34
N GLU A 154 -4.66 12.98 -33.08
CA GLU A 154 -3.67 14.06 -33.14
C GLU A 154 -3.36 14.65 -31.75
N ARG A 155 -4.39 14.91 -30.94
CA ARG A 155 -4.21 15.40 -29.55
C ARG A 155 -3.43 14.44 -28.66
N ARG A 156 -3.52 13.11 -28.90
CA ARG A 156 -2.75 12.12 -28.13
C ARG A 156 -1.27 12.12 -28.53
N LEU A 157 -0.98 12.46 -29.78
CA LEU A 157 0.38 12.53 -30.31
C LEU A 157 1.09 13.82 -29.93
N GLU A 158 0.38 14.93 -29.76
CA GLU A 158 0.93 16.27 -29.45
C GLU A 158 2.01 16.29 -28.34
N PRO A 159 1.80 15.68 -27.13
CA PRO A 159 2.83 15.68 -26.09
C PRO A 159 4.07 14.83 -26.44
N MET A 160 3.95 13.89 -27.38
CA MET A 160 5.05 13.02 -27.83
C MET A 160 5.78 13.62 -29.05
N ALA A 161 5.09 14.45 -29.83
CA ALA A 161 5.57 14.96 -31.10
C ALA A 161 6.56 16.13 -30.98
N ALA A 162 6.81 16.63 -29.76
CA ALA A 162 7.79 17.69 -29.49
C ALA A 162 7.68 18.92 -30.44
N GLY A 163 6.45 19.29 -30.82
CA GLY A 163 6.17 20.40 -31.73
C GLY A 163 6.13 20.05 -33.23
N LEU A 164 6.30 18.79 -33.60
CA LEU A 164 6.11 18.31 -34.99
C LEU A 164 4.62 18.16 -35.31
N ALA A 165 4.25 18.47 -36.56
CA ALA A 165 2.93 18.13 -37.09
C ALA A 165 2.75 16.60 -37.14
N ALA A 166 1.54 16.10 -36.91
CA ALA A 166 1.25 14.66 -36.83
C ALA A 166 1.77 13.87 -38.05
N GLN A 167 1.64 14.44 -39.24
CA GLN A 167 2.09 13.83 -40.49
C GLN A 167 3.62 13.78 -40.61
N ALA A 168 4.33 14.75 -40.05
CA ALA A 168 5.80 14.75 -39.97
C ALA A 168 6.30 13.78 -38.89
N PHE A 169 5.54 13.62 -37.80
CA PHE A 169 5.81 12.66 -36.73
C PHE A 169 5.67 11.21 -37.21
N ASP A 170 4.62 10.90 -38.00
CA ASP A 170 4.40 9.57 -38.59
C ASP A 170 5.49 9.18 -39.61
N GLN A 171 6.09 10.17 -40.27
CA GLN A 171 7.16 9.98 -41.25
C GLN A 171 8.57 9.97 -40.65
N LEU A 172 8.71 9.99 -39.32
CA LEU A 172 10.03 9.89 -38.69
C LEU A 172 10.72 8.58 -39.11
N PRO A 173 11.99 8.66 -39.58
CA PRO A 173 12.73 7.47 -39.95
C PRO A 173 12.94 6.58 -38.72
N ALA A 174 12.82 5.27 -38.91
CA ALA A 174 13.18 4.31 -37.87
C ALA A 174 14.68 4.50 -37.52
N ASP A 175 14.96 4.69 -36.24
CA ASP A 175 16.33 4.72 -35.73
C ASP A 175 16.73 3.28 -35.35
N ASP A 176 17.57 2.66 -36.18
CA ASP A 176 18.04 1.29 -35.98
C ASP A 176 18.84 1.13 -34.67
N GLU A 177 19.36 2.22 -34.11
CA GLU A 177 20.07 2.25 -32.82
C GLU A 177 19.16 2.59 -31.64
N LEU A 178 17.85 2.81 -31.85
CA LEU A 178 16.91 3.19 -30.79
C LEU A 178 16.93 2.22 -29.61
N ALA A 179 17.01 0.92 -29.89
CA ALA A 179 17.07 -0.10 -28.86
C ALA A 179 18.34 0.01 -28.01
N ALA A 180 19.49 0.29 -28.63
CA ALA A 180 20.76 0.50 -27.94
C ALA A 180 20.74 1.78 -27.09
N LYS A 181 20.29 2.90 -27.66
CA LYS A 181 20.15 4.18 -26.94
C LYS A 181 19.20 4.07 -25.74
N LEU A 182 18.11 3.30 -25.88
CA LEU A 182 17.18 3.06 -24.79
C LEU A 182 17.79 2.17 -23.69
N ALA A 183 18.58 1.17 -24.07
CA ALA A 183 19.32 0.32 -23.13
C ALA A 183 20.35 1.15 -22.34
N ASP A 184 21.12 1.99 -23.01
CA ASP A 184 22.12 2.87 -22.40
C ASP A 184 21.49 3.90 -21.46
N ALA A 185 20.41 4.56 -21.88
CA ALA A 185 19.68 5.51 -21.05
C ALA A 185 19.08 4.84 -19.79
N ARG A 186 18.56 3.62 -19.93
CA ARG A 186 18.07 2.83 -18.78
C ARG A 186 19.20 2.42 -17.85
N ALA A 187 20.34 1.98 -18.38
CA ALA A 187 21.51 1.64 -17.58
C ALA A 187 22.04 2.86 -16.82
N ALA A 188 22.12 4.02 -17.47
CA ALA A 188 22.50 5.28 -16.84
C ALA A 188 21.51 5.72 -15.74
N LEU A 189 20.20 5.54 -15.96
CA LEU A 189 19.17 5.82 -14.97
C LEU A 189 19.32 4.92 -13.74
N VAL A 190 19.53 3.61 -13.93
CA VAL A 190 19.76 2.67 -12.83
C VAL A 190 21.02 3.04 -12.06
N ALA A 191 22.11 3.37 -12.75
CA ALA A 191 23.36 3.80 -12.12
C ALA A 191 23.16 5.09 -11.29
N GLN A 192 22.39 6.07 -11.79
CA GLN A 192 22.06 7.27 -11.02
C GLN A 192 21.13 6.99 -9.84
N GLN A 193 20.11 6.15 -10.00
CA GLN A 193 19.20 5.78 -8.91
C GLN A 193 19.95 5.06 -7.78
N GLN A 194 20.87 4.15 -8.12
CA GLN A 194 21.74 3.52 -7.13
C GLN A 194 22.65 4.55 -6.45
N SER A 195 23.22 5.51 -7.18
CA SER A 195 24.01 6.61 -6.60
C SER A 195 23.21 7.50 -5.64
N ALA A 196 21.93 7.78 -5.95
CA ALA A 196 21.05 8.55 -5.07
C ALA A 196 20.67 7.76 -3.81
N GLN A 197 20.30 6.49 -3.95
CA GLN A 197 20.01 5.61 -2.82
C GLN A 197 21.21 5.43 -1.89
N ILE A 198 22.42 5.31 -2.46
CA ILE A 198 23.67 5.24 -1.71
C ILE A 198 23.94 6.54 -0.94
N ARG A 199 23.62 7.72 -1.52
CA ARG A 199 23.77 9.02 -0.85
C ARG A 199 22.78 9.25 0.28
N GLU A 200 21.54 8.82 0.11
CA GLU A 200 20.48 9.04 1.10
C GLU A 200 20.49 7.99 2.23
N ARG A 201 21.15 6.85 2.03
CA ARG A 201 21.18 5.79 3.05
C ARG A 201 22.11 6.18 4.20
N ALA A 202 21.56 6.17 5.41
CA ALA A 202 22.35 6.32 6.63
C ALA A 202 23.44 5.24 6.72
N GLY A 203 24.67 5.66 7.04
CA GLY A 203 25.77 4.77 7.37
C GLY A 203 25.53 4.04 8.69
N LEU A 204 26.44 3.12 9.03
CA LEU A 204 26.38 2.43 10.31
C LEU A 204 26.66 3.39 11.48
N GLN A 205 25.92 3.20 12.56
CA GLN A 205 26.03 3.98 13.80
C GLN A 205 27.14 3.42 14.70
N ALA A 206 27.90 4.31 15.32
CA ALA A 206 28.87 3.93 16.33
C ALA A 206 28.15 3.50 17.62
N VAL A 207 28.36 2.26 18.04
CA VAL A 207 27.84 1.75 19.31
C VAL A 207 28.90 1.94 20.38
N THR A 208 28.62 2.81 21.35
CA THR A 208 29.49 3.07 22.50
C THR A 208 28.96 2.34 23.73
N LEU A 209 29.74 1.42 24.26
CA LEU A 209 29.43 0.79 25.54
C LEU A 209 29.82 1.72 26.70
N PRO A 210 29.03 1.78 27.77
CA PRO A 210 29.38 2.53 28.97
C PRO A 210 30.71 2.03 29.56
N THR A 211 31.44 2.95 30.19
CA THR A 211 32.67 2.65 30.93
C THR A 211 32.36 2.52 32.41
N LEU A 212 33.14 1.70 33.12
CA LEU A 212 33.03 1.64 34.58
C LEU A 212 33.23 3.04 35.20
N PRO A 213 32.45 3.42 36.23
CA PRO A 213 32.65 4.68 36.93
C PRO A 213 34.07 4.75 37.51
N ALA A 214 34.78 5.85 37.26
CA ALA A 214 36.19 5.98 37.66
C ALA A 214 36.39 5.81 39.18
N HIS A 215 35.45 6.31 39.97
CA HIS A 215 35.49 6.23 41.43
C HIS A 215 34.96 4.92 42.00
N LEU A 216 34.50 3.95 41.18
CA LEU A 216 33.94 2.69 41.68
C LEU A 216 34.94 1.93 42.56
N ARG A 217 36.18 1.77 42.07
CA ARG A 217 37.24 1.07 42.80
C ARG A 217 37.62 1.78 44.09
N GLU A 218 37.75 3.09 44.02
CA GLU A 218 38.01 3.92 45.19
C GLU A 218 36.87 3.75 46.22
N MET A 219 35.61 3.81 45.79
CA MET A 219 34.45 3.73 46.66
C MET A 219 34.34 2.39 47.39
N VAL A 220 34.52 1.26 46.70
CA VAL A 220 34.47 -0.06 47.37
C VAL A 220 35.64 -0.30 48.32
N GLY A 221 36.78 0.35 48.06
CA GLY A 221 37.98 0.30 48.89
C GLY A 221 38.00 1.32 50.03
N ARG A 222 37.18 2.37 49.96
CA ARG A 222 37.12 3.43 50.98
C ARG A 222 36.55 2.90 52.28
N THR A 223 37.18 3.31 53.37
CA THR A 223 36.64 3.25 54.73
C THR A 223 36.73 4.64 55.35
N ILE A 224 36.27 4.81 56.58
CA ILE A 224 36.36 6.09 57.29
C ILE A 224 37.67 6.09 58.09
N ASP A 225 38.63 6.90 57.65
CA ASP A 225 39.86 7.11 58.42
C ASP A 225 39.54 7.90 59.70
N GLY A 226 39.82 7.29 60.86
CA GLY A 226 39.72 7.96 62.17
C GLY A 226 38.74 7.33 63.16
N ALA A 227 38.06 6.23 62.82
CA ALA A 227 37.34 5.45 63.82
C ALA A 227 38.34 4.69 64.73
N ASP A 228 38.16 4.80 66.04
CA ASP A 228 38.98 4.06 67.00
C ASP A 228 38.79 2.54 66.76
N PRO A 229 39.87 1.76 66.50
CA PRO A 229 39.76 0.32 66.29
C PRO A 229 39.05 -0.42 67.42
N ALA A 230 39.10 0.10 68.65
CA ALA A 230 38.37 -0.45 69.79
C ALA A 230 36.86 -0.18 69.71
N VAL A 231 36.44 0.94 69.10
CA VAL A 231 35.04 1.26 68.82
C VAL A 231 34.51 0.35 67.71
N GLU A 232 35.23 0.22 66.59
CA GLU A 232 34.86 -0.68 65.49
C GLU A 232 34.73 -2.13 65.95
N GLN A 233 35.72 -2.64 66.70
CA GLN A 233 35.69 -4.01 67.23
C GLN A 233 34.50 -4.23 68.17
N ARG A 234 34.16 -3.24 69.00
CA ARG A 234 33.03 -3.34 69.94
C ARG A 234 31.70 -3.37 69.21
N VAL A 235 31.50 -2.50 68.22
CA VAL A 235 30.27 -2.46 67.42
C VAL A 235 30.16 -3.74 66.58
N GLY A 236 31.24 -4.16 65.91
CA GLY A 236 31.29 -5.39 65.13
C GLY A 236 30.99 -6.64 65.98
N ALA A 237 31.58 -6.75 67.18
CA ALA A 237 31.31 -7.85 68.10
C ALA A 237 29.84 -7.86 68.57
N HIS A 238 29.23 -6.70 68.77
CA HIS A 238 27.81 -6.58 69.09
C HIS A 238 26.93 -7.07 67.93
N LEU A 239 27.18 -6.58 66.71
CA LEU A 239 26.45 -7.00 65.52
C LEU A 239 26.54 -8.51 65.28
N ALA A 240 27.74 -9.09 65.41
CA ALA A 240 27.97 -10.52 65.29
C ALA A 240 27.23 -11.33 66.37
N ARG A 241 27.31 -10.88 67.63
CA ARG A 241 26.64 -11.53 68.77
C ARG A 241 25.13 -11.64 68.57
N HIS A 242 24.52 -10.59 68.00
CA HIS A 242 23.08 -10.51 67.80
C HIS A 242 22.60 -10.95 66.41
N ARG A 243 23.52 -11.45 65.56
CA ARG A 243 23.22 -12.01 64.23
C ARG A 243 22.46 -11.03 63.33
N PHE A 244 22.81 -9.76 63.40
CA PHE A 244 22.17 -8.72 62.58
C PHE A 244 22.41 -8.90 61.07
N GLY A 245 23.44 -9.67 60.68
CA GLY A 245 23.76 -9.87 59.27
C GLY A 245 24.10 -8.54 58.59
N ASP A 246 23.67 -8.39 57.34
CA ASP A 246 24.03 -7.28 56.47
C ASP A 246 23.25 -5.99 56.75
N ASP A 247 22.13 -6.05 57.48
CA ASP A 247 21.29 -4.88 57.81
C ASP A 247 21.66 -4.22 59.16
N GLY A 248 22.65 -4.76 59.87
CA GLY A 248 22.96 -4.38 61.25
C GLY A 248 23.42 -2.94 61.44
N GLU A 249 24.37 -2.49 60.63
CA GLU A 249 24.88 -1.11 60.72
C GLU A 249 23.81 -0.10 60.36
N ARG A 250 23.00 -0.39 59.34
CA ARG A 250 21.85 0.44 58.94
C ARG A 250 20.81 0.55 60.07
N TRP A 251 20.52 -0.56 60.74
CA TRP A 251 19.57 -0.58 61.85
C TRP A 251 20.07 0.25 63.04
N LEU A 252 21.34 0.07 63.44
CA LEU A 252 21.93 0.82 64.54
C LEU A 252 22.00 2.32 64.23
N GLU A 253 22.42 2.69 63.03
CA GLU A 253 22.49 4.08 62.61
C GLU A 253 21.11 4.74 62.57
N HIS A 254 20.10 4.04 62.06
CA HIS A 254 18.72 4.53 62.05
C HIS A 254 18.16 4.65 63.47
N GLY A 255 18.39 3.65 64.33
CA GLY A 255 17.95 3.67 65.72
C GLY A 255 18.61 4.78 66.54
N LEU A 256 19.90 5.04 66.30
CA LEU A 256 20.65 6.10 66.98
C LEU A 256 20.04 7.49 66.71
N ARG A 257 19.53 7.75 65.51
CA ARG A 257 18.86 9.02 65.17
C ARG A 257 17.57 9.28 65.95
N HIS A 258 16.99 8.25 66.58
CA HIS A 258 15.74 8.34 67.31
C HIS A 258 15.94 8.37 68.84
N LEU A 259 17.18 8.42 69.31
CA LEU A 259 17.46 8.80 70.70
C LEU A 259 17.11 10.27 70.87
N THR A 260 16.18 10.55 71.79
CA THR A 260 15.77 11.92 72.13
C THR A 260 16.87 12.63 72.93
N ASP A 261 16.76 13.95 73.11
CA ASP A 261 17.69 14.75 73.93
C ASP A 261 17.79 14.27 75.40
N GLU A 262 16.83 13.45 75.84
CA GLU A 262 16.78 12.84 77.19
C GLU A 262 17.48 11.46 77.24
N ASP A 263 18.14 11.03 76.17
CA ASP A 263 18.80 9.73 76.06
C ASP A 263 17.86 8.53 76.33
N ASP A 264 16.57 8.67 75.99
CA ASP A 264 15.59 7.58 76.11
C ASP A 264 15.69 6.61 74.93
N CYS A 265 15.78 5.32 75.25
CA CYS A 265 15.90 4.25 74.26
C CYS A 265 14.55 4.00 73.54
N PRO A 266 14.47 4.19 72.21
CA PRO A 266 13.23 4.03 71.46
C PRO A 266 12.68 2.59 71.40
N PHE A 267 13.47 1.60 71.86
CA PHE A 267 13.07 0.19 71.87
C PHE A 267 12.56 -0.30 73.22
N CYS A 268 13.20 0.12 74.32
CA CYS A 268 12.90 -0.40 75.65
C CYS A 268 12.46 0.66 76.66
N ALA A 269 12.29 1.92 76.23
CA ALA A 269 11.86 3.05 77.06
C ALA A 269 12.70 3.19 78.34
N ARG A 270 14.02 3.01 78.18
CA ARG A 270 14.98 3.13 79.27
C ARG A 270 15.71 4.45 79.13
N ASP A 271 15.63 5.27 80.16
CA ASP A 271 16.33 6.54 80.25
C ASP A 271 17.85 6.37 80.40
N GLY A 272 18.60 7.36 79.92
CA GLY A 272 20.04 7.49 80.13
C GLY A 272 20.89 6.46 79.39
N VAL A 273 20.40 5.91 78.27
CA VAL A 273 21.18 4.93 77.49
C VAL A 273 22.36 5.55 76.74
N GLY A 274 22.37 6.88 76.50
CA GLY A 274 23.49 7.61 75.91
C GLY A 274 24.77 7.56 76.75
N GLY A 275 24.67 7.34 78.06
CA GLY A 275 25.82 7.11 78.94
C GLY A 275 26.48 5.73 78.80
N LEU A 276 25.88 4.79 78.06
CA LEU A 276 26.41 3.45 77.92
C LEU A 276 27.61 3.44 76.95
N PRO A 277 28.73 2.77 77.31
CA PRO A 277 29.92 2.72 76.45
C PRO A 277 29.66 2.21 75.03
N LEU A 278 28.67 1.33 74.84
CA LEU A 278 28.27 0.81 73.55
C LEU A 278 27.49 1.83 72.70
N VAL A 279 26.60 2.61 73.32
CA VAL A 279 25.84 3.67 72.63
C VAL A 279 26.76 4.83 72.23
N GLN A 280 27.71 5.19 73.09
CA GLN A 280 28.77 6.15 72.75
C GLN A 280 29.63 5.66 71.57
N SER A 281 29.87 4.35 71.48
CA SER A 281 30.60 3.75 70.35
C SER A 281 29.79 3.86 69.05
N TYR A 282 28.47 3.75 69.09
CA TYR A 282 27.61 4.00 67.93
C TYR A 282 27.66 5.46 67.48
N GLY A 283 27.61 6.42 68.41
CA GLY A 283 27.72 7.85 68.10
C GLY A 283 29.06 8.23 67.47
N ALA A 284 30.16 7.66 67.99
CA ALA A 284 31.50 7.87 67.44
C ALA A 284 31.66 7.25 66.04
N LEU A 285 31.03 6.10 65.79
CA LEU A 285 31.16 5.37 64.52
C LEU A 285 30.22 5.89 63.42
N PHE A 286 28.95 6.17 63.76
CA PHE A 286 27.90 6.57 62.81
C PHE A 286 27.74 8.10 62.72
N GLY A 287 28.86 8.82 62.72
CA GLY A 287 28.93 10.27 62.62
C GLY A 287 28.64 10.81 61.21
N GLU A 288 28.97 12.08 60.99
CA GLU A 288 28.75 12.78 59.70
C GLU A 288 29.51 12.11 58.54
N ALA A 289 30.76 11.68 58.77
CA ALA A 289 31.57 10.98 57.77
C ALA A 289 30.92 9.66 57.30
N TYR A 290 30.27 8.93 58.20
CA TYR A 290 29.59 7.67 57.87
C TYR A 290 28.33 7.92 57.03
N ARG A 291 27.56 8.95 57.37
CA ARG A 291 26.39 9.34 56.59
C ARG A 291 26.80 9.82 55.19
N GLY A 292 27.84 10.66 55.09
CA GLY A 292 28.37 11.11 53.80
C GLY A 292 28.84 9.94 52.93
N LEU A 293 29.55 8.96 53.49
CA LEU A 293 29.95 7.76 52.76
C LEU A 293 28.74 6.96 52.25
N ARG A 294 27.68 6.81 53.07
CA ARG A 294 26.44 6.12 52.64
C ARG A 294 25.74 6.86 51.50
N ASP A 295 25.63 8.17 51.56
CA ASP A 295 24.99 8.98 50.53
C ASP A 295 25.78 8.90 49.21
N GLU A 296 27.12 8.87 49.27
CA GLU A 296 27.99 8.65 48.11
C GLU A 296 27.82 7.25 47.50
N ILE A 297 27.70 6.20 48.32
CA ILE A 297 27.44 4.83 47.86
C ILE A 297 26.06 4.73 47.19
N GLU A 298 25.03 5.36 47.75
CA GLU A 298 23.70 5.39 47.15
C GLU A 298 23.71 6.11 45.79
N THR A 299 24.38 7.27 45.72
CA THR A 299 24.56 8.03 44.48
C THR A 299 25.28 7.19 43.41
N LEU A 300 26.29 6.42 43.79
CA LEU A 300 26.98 5.49 42.88
C LEU A 300 26.05 4.39 42.36
N GLY A 301 25.18 3.85 43.21
CA GLY A 301 24.17 2.87 42.80
C GLY A 301 23.18 3.42 41.78
N GLN A 302 22.69 4.64 42.00
CA GLN A 302 21.83 5.35 41.04
C GLN A 302 22.55 5.63 39.71
N HIS A 303 23.83 6.02 39.76
CA HIS A 303 24.63 6.24 38.57
C HIS A 303 24.83 4.96 37.75
N ILE A 304 25.03 3.81 38.42
CA ILE A 304 25.12 2.50 37.74
C ILE A 304 23.80 2.16 37.04
N ASP A 305 22.64 2.41 37.65
CA ASP A 305 21.35 2.17 36.99
C ASP A 305 21.16 3.04 35.75
N LEU A 306 21.57 4.31 35.82
CA LEU A 306 21.48 5.22 34.69
C LEU A 306 22.42 4.83 33.54
N GLN A 307 23.62 4.33 33.85
CA GLN A 307 24.64 4.00 32.83
C GLN A 307 24.55 2.57 32.31
N PHE A 308 24.09 1.61 33.13
CA PHE A 308 24.08 0.19 32.80
C PHE A 308 22.68 -0.43 32.85
N GLY A 309 21.64 0.35 33.13
CA GLY A 309 20.27 -0.14 33.23
C GLY A 309 19.61 -0.50 31.90
N ALA A 310 18.33 -0.84 31.98
CA ALA A 310 17.55 -1.37 30.87
C ALA A 310 17.38 -0.39 29.70
N GLU A 311 17.33 0.92 29.97
CA GLU A 311 17.18 1.96 28.94
C GLU A 311 18.41 2.02 28.03
N VAL A 312 19.62 2.07 28.60
CA VAL A 312 20.87 2.05 27.85
C VAL A 312 20.99 0.78 27.00
N PHE A 313 20.60 -0.37 27.56
CA PHE A 313 20.56 -1.61 26.80
C PHE A 313 19.58 -1.54 25.61
N ALA A 314 18.43 -0.90 25.79
CA ALA A 314 17.45 -0.72 24.73
C ALA A 314 18.00 0.14 23.57
N GLU A 315 18.76 1.19 23.87
CA GLU A 315 19.44 2.03 22.89
C GLU A 315 20.55 1.28 22.14
N LEU A 316 21.37 0.50 22.86
CA LEU A 316 22.38 -0.39 22.27
C LEU A 316 21.73 -1.39 21.32
N ARG A 317 20.59 -1.97 21.72
CA ARG A 317 19.80 -2.91 20.90
C ARG A 317 19.23 -2.22 19.65
N ALA A 318 18.67 -1.03 19.78
CA ALA A 318 18.14 -0.27 18.65
C ALA A 318 19.23 0.04 17.62
N SER A 319 20.40 0.48 18.11
CA SER A 319 21.58 0.74 17.26
C SER A 319 22.07 -0.51 16.55
N ALA A 320 22.08 -1.66 17.23
CA ALA A 320 22.49 -2.92 16.62
C ALA A 320 21.50 -3.43 15.55
N ILE A 321 20.19 -3.26 15.76
CA ILE A 321 19.16 -3.59 14.75
C ILE A 321 19.32 -2.68 13.53
N ALA A 322 19.46 -1.37 13.74
CA ALA A 322 19.68 -0.40 12.67
C ALA A 322 20.95 -0.74 11.87
N ASN A 323 22.03 -1.10 12.56
CA ASN A 323 23.28 -1.53 11.94
C ASN A 323 23.13 -2.85 11.17
N GLY A 324 22.36 -3.82 11.66
CA GLY A 324 22.07 -5.06 10.92
C GLY A 324 21.37 -4.77 9.58
N ALA A 325 20.35 -3.91 9.59
CA ALA A 325 19.66 -3.49 8.37
C ALA A 325 20.55 -2.68 7.42
N ALA A 326 21.42 -1.80 7.95
CA ALA A 326 22.40 -1.07 7.16
C ALA A 326 23.42 -2.02 6.53
N ARG A 327 23.89 -3.03 7.27
CA ARG A 327 24.88 -4.01 6.82
C ARG A 327 24.36 -4.86 5.66
N GLN A 328 23.08 -5.25 5.68
CA GLN A 328 22.44 -5.97 4.57
C GLN A 328 22.42 -5.15 3.26
N PHE A 329 22.22 -3.84 3.37
CA PHE A 329 22.28 -2.93 2.22
C PHE A 329 23.72 -2.73 1.73
N TRP A 330 24.61 -2.32 2.64
CA TRP A 330 26.00 -1.99 2.30
C TRP A 330 26.82 -3.20 1.87
N GLY A 331 26.48 -4.42 2.32
CA GLY A 331 27.13 -5.66 1.93
C GLY A 331 27.00 -6.00 0.44
N GLN A 332 26.08 -5.35 -0.27
CA GLN A 332 25.95 -5.44 -1.72
C GLN A 332 26.99 -4.58 -2.46
N HIS A 333 27.61 -3.62 -1.76
CA HIS A 333 28.48 -2.60 -2.33
C HIS A 333 29.92 -2.67 -1.82
N CYS A 334 30.14 -3.20 -0.62
CA CYS A 334 31.46 -3.34 -0.03
C CYS A 334 31.53 -4.57 0.90
N ASP A 335 32.74 -5.11 1.08
CA ASP A 335 32.97 -6.22 2.00
C ASP A 335 33.03 -5.68 3.44
N LEU A 336 32.03 -6.04 4.24
CA LEU A 336 31.90 -5.60 5.62
C LEU A 336 32.55 -6.58 6.61
N GLY A 337 33.07 -7.72 6.14
CA GLY A 337 33.58 -8.82 6.95
C GLY A 337 32.48 -9.67 7.60
N GLU A 338 32.84 -10.47 8.61
CA GLU A 338 31.93 -11.41 9.28
C GLU A 338 30.71 -10.79 9.97
N ASP A 339 29.59 -11.50 9.95
CA ASP A 339 28.31 -11.11 10.56
C ASP A 339 28.43 -10.76 12.05
N LEU A 340 27.73 -9.71 12.47
CA LEU A 340 27.70 -9.29 13.88
C LEU A 340 27.17 -10.42 14.78
N PRO A 341 27.71 -10.58 16.00
CA PRO A 341 27.18 -11.55 16.96
C PRO A 341 25.67 -11.33 17.18
N ALA A 342 24.94 -12.41 17.44
CA ALA A 342 23.52 -12.31 17.70
C ALA A 342 23.27 -11.44 18.95
N LEU A 343 22.38 -10.45 18.82
CA LEU A 343 21.98 -9.55 19.91
C LEU A 343 21.56 -10.27 21.21
N ALA A 344 21.04 -11.49 21.07
CA ALA A 344 20.68 -12.35 22.20
C ALA A 344 21.88 -12.73 23.07
N GLN A 345 23.06 -12.98 22.47
CA GLN A 345 24.28 -13.35 23.20
C GLN A 345 24.84 -12.16 23.99
N LEU A 346 24.70 -10.94 23.47
CA LEU A 346 25.15 -9.72 24.14
C LEU A 346 24.23 -9.30 25.28
N ARG A 347 22.94 -9.66 25.21
CA ARG A 347 21.96 -9.35 26.27
C ARG A 347 22.34 -9.99 27.60
N ASP A 348 22.57 -11.30 27.59
CA ASP A 348 22.76 -12.05 28.82
C ASP A 348 24.06 -11.62 29.51
N ALA A 349 25.12 -11.36 28.72
CA ALA A 349 26.37 -10.79 29.21
C ALA A 349 26.19 -9.37 29.79
N TYR A 350 25.43 -8.51 29.12
CA TYR A 350 25.19 -7.14 29.62
C TYR A 350 24.36 -7.11 30.91
N VAL A 351 23.31 -7.94 30.99
CA VAL A 351 22.49 -8.08 32.20
C VAL A 351 23.32 -8.66 33.35
N SER A 352 24.21 -9.62 33.08
CA SER A 352 25.18 -10.13 34.05
C SER A 352 26.06 -9.00 34.61
N VAL A 353 26.64 -8.16 33.75
CA VAL A 353 27.47 -7.02 34.15
C VAL A 353 26.69 -6.04 35.04
N HIS A 354 25.47 -5.64 34.65
CA HIS A 354 24.65 -4.74 35.48
C HIS A 354 24.33 -5.35 36.84
N HIS A 355 23.97 -6.65 36.87
CA HIS A 355 23.68 -7.36 38.12
C HIS A 355 24.91 -7.45 39.03
N LYS A 356 26.09 -7.77 38.48
CA LYS A 356 27.35 -7.82 39.23
C LYS A 356 27.74 -6.46 39.81
N LEU A 357 27.60 -5.39 39.02
CA LEU A 357 27.84 -4.01 39.47
C LEU A 357 26.89 -3.63 40.61
N ARG A 358 25.60 -3.94 40.46
CA ARG A 358 24.61 -3.63 41.49
C ARG A 358 24.84 -4.43 42.77
N SER A 359 25.13 -5.73 42.65
CA SER A 359 25.47 -6.58 43.80
C SER A 359 26.72 -6.09 44.53
N LEU A 360 27.73 -5.57 43.81
CA LEU A 360 28.91 -4.97 44.42
C LEU A 360 28.56 -3.72 45.25
N VAL A 361 27.73 -2.83 44.70
CA VAL A 361 27.27 -1.63 45.42
C VAL A 361 26.34 -1.96 46.58
N GLU A 362 25.43 -2.92 46.43
CA GLU A 362 24.51 -3.35 47.49
C GLU A 362 25.27 -3.95 48.67
N ARG A 363 26.27 -4.80 48.41
CA ARG A 363 27.19 -5.29 49.47
C ARG A 363 27.89 -4.12 50.16
N LYS A 364 28.35 -3.12 49.40
CA LYS A 364 29.03 -1.93 49.96
C LYS A 364 28.09 -1.05 50.78
N ALA A 365 26.84 -0.91 50.36
CA ALA A 365 25.82 -0.17 51.08
C ALA A 365 25.41 -0.86 52.39
N ALA A 366 25.41 -2.20 52.42
CA ALA A 366 25.14 -2.98 53.62
C ALA A 366 26.25 -2.86 54.67
N ARG A 367 27.51 -2.78 54.22
CA ARG A 367 28.69 -2.68 55.09
C ARG A 367 29.64 -1.56 54.62
N PRO A 368 29.28 -0.28 54.82
CA PRO A 368 30.07 0.85 54.30
C PRO A 368 31.51 0.88 54.77
N LEU A 369 31.79 0.36 55.97
CA LEU A 369 33.12 0.34 56.58
C LEU A 369 33.98 -0.85 56.16
N GLU A 370 33.40 -1.89 55.58
CA GLU A 370 34.16 -3.03 55.07
C GLU A 370 34.73 -2.73 53.67
N VAL A 371 35.95 -3.19 53.42
CA VAL A 371 36.55 -3.21 52.09
C VAL A 371 35.99 -4.40 51.32
N ILE A 372 35.26 -4.13 50.23
CA ILE A 372 34.49 -5.16 49.49
C ILE A 372 35.18 -5.61 48.19
N ASP A 373 36.37 -5.09 47.90
CA ASP A 373 37.18 -5.54 46.75
C ASP A 373 37.87 -6.89 47.04
N ARG A 374 37.07 -7.95 47.22
CA ARG A 374 37.58 -9.32 47.33
C ARG A 374 37.99 -9.79 45.92
N GLU A 375 39.27 -10.10 45.78
CA GLU A 375 39.83 -11.00 44.75
C GLU A 375 39.42 -10.72 43.28
N GLY A 376 39.17 -9.45 42.90
CA GLY A 376 39.08 -9.08 41.50
C GLY A 376 37.68 -9.01 40.89
N ASP A 377 36.62 -8.88 41.70
CA ASP A 377 35.24 -8.62 41.20
C ASP A 377 35.21 -7.48 40.16
N ILE A 378 35.91 -6.36 40.41
CA ILE A 378 35.99 -5.24 39.44
C ILE A 378 36.76 -5.64 38.18
N ALA A 379 37.80 -6.47 38.31
CA ALA A 379 38.59 -6.93 37.17
C ALA A 379 37.77 -7.88 36.28
N GLU A 380 37.02 -8.80 36.88
CA GLU A 380 36.10 -9.71 36.18
C GLU A 380 35.01 -8.92 35.44
N ILE A 381 34.39 -7.94 36.09
CA ILE A 381 33.40 -7.06 35.45
C ILE A 381 34.04 -6.27 34.30
N ALA A 382 35.25 -5.75 34.48
CA ALA A 382 35.97 -5.03 33.43
C ALA A 382 36.33 -5.94 32.25
N GLU A 383 36.70 -7.20 32.50
CA GLU A 383 36.94 -8.21 31.47
C GLU A 383 35.66 -8.54 30.71
N GLU A 384 34.52 -8.73 31.38
CA GLU A 384 33.22 -8.95 30.71
C GLU A 384 32.82 -7.75 29.84
N ILE A 385 32.96 -6.52 30.34
CA ILE A 385 32.71 -5.30 29.55
C ILE A 385 33.64 -5.25 28.34
N ASN A 386 34.92 -5.59 28.50
CA ASN A 386 35.88 -5.63 27.41
C ASN A 386 35.59 -6.77 26.43
N ALA A 387 35.07 -7.91 26.87
CA ALA A 387 34.65 -9.00 25.99
C ALA A 387 33.46 -8.57 25.12
N ILE A 388 32.45 -7.93 25.71
CA ILE A 388 31.32 -7.31 25.00
C ILE A 388 31.84 -6.22 24.02
N ARG A 389 32.86 -5.46 24.44
CA ARG A 389 33.51 -4.45 23.60
C ARG A 389 34.29 -5.05 22.44
N CYS A 390 35.06 -6.11 22.63
CA CYS A 390 35.81 -6.79 21.56
C CYS A 390 34.87 -7.42 20.53
N GLN A 391 33.78 -8.03 20.99
CA GLN A 391 32.74 -8.57 20.11
C GLN A 391 32.04 -7.48 19.27
N SER A 392 32.03 -6.23 19.75
CA SER A 392 31.47 -5.06 19.04
C SER A 392 32.51 -4.16 18.36
N ALA A 393 33.81 -4.29 18.64
CA ALA A 393 34.90 -3.43 18.13
C ALA A 393 35.75 -4.10 17.05
N SER A 394 35.96 -5.42 17.10
CA SER A 394 36.63 -6.21 16.04
C SER A 394 35.99 -5.99 14.65
N LYS A 395 34.76 -5.47 14.62
CA LYS A 395 33.96 -5.24 13.42
C LYS A 395 33.76 -3.75 13.09
N ARG A 396 34.43 -2.80 13.76
CA ARG A 396 34.29 -1.34 13.53
C ARG A 396 35.17 -0.77 12.42
N ASP A 397 36.37 -1.33 12.21
CA ASP A 397 37.33 -0.83 11.21
C ASP A 397 36.82 -0.94 9.75
N PRO A 398 36.21 -2.08 9.34
CA PRO A 398 35.61 -2.20 8.01
C PRO A 398 34.43 -1.24 7.78
N LEU A 399 33.69 -0.90 8.85
CA LEU A 399 32.49 -0.07 8.77
C LEU A 399 32.81 1.40 8.47
N SER A 400 33.92 1.93 9.02
CA SER A 400 34.34 3.30 8.73
C SER A 400 34.88 3.45 7.30
N ALA A 401 35.55 2.41 6.79
CA ALA A 401 36.06 2.35 5.42
C ALA A 401 34.91 2.21 4.40
N CYS A 402 33.93 1.33 4.66
CA CYS A 402 32.75 1.14 3.82
C CYS A 402 31.83 2.36 3.72
N ASN A 403 31.83 3.27 4.70
CA ASN A 403 31.11 4.55 4.56
C ASN A 403 31.82 5.51 3.58
N ARG A 404 33.12 5.34 3.31
CA ARG A 404 33.91 6.19 2.40
C ARG A 404 34.09 5.60 1.00
N ASP A 405 34.25 4.28 0.91
CA ASP A 405 34.68 3.58 -0.32
C ASP A 405 33.65 3.60 -1.47
N PRO A 406 32.33 3.41 -1.24
CA PRO A 406 31.31 3.51 -2.30
C PRO A 406 31.27 4.91 -2.92
N LEU A 407 31.40 5.96 -2.11
CA LEU A 407 31.37 7.35 -2.59
C LEU A 407 32.54 7.66 -3.55
N LEU A 408 33.71 7.07 -3.29
CA LEU A 408 34.90 7.18 -4.14
C LEU A 408 34.79 6.31 -5.41
N ARG A 409 34.23 5.09 -5.31
CA ARG A 409 34.02 4.18 -6.46
C ARG A 409 33.05 4.71 -7.51
N PHE A 410 32.07 5.53 -7.10
CA PHE A 410 31.14 6.21 -8.03
C PHE A 410 31.69 7.55 -8.56
N GLY A 411 32.98 7.83 -8.41
CA GLY A 411 33.66 8.96 -9.07
C GLY A 411 33.27 10.33 -8.53
N MET A 412 32.81 10.41 -7.27
CA MET A 412 32.43 11.69 -6.65
C MET A 412 33.50 12.16 -5.68
N ASP A 413 34.03 13.34 -5.97
CA ASP A 413 35.04 14.04 -5.18
C ASP A 413 34.46 14.42 -3.81
N VAL A 414 35.05 13.91 -2.72
CA VAL A 414 34.57 14.08 -1.34
C VAL A 414 35.03 15.44 -0.75
N THR A 415 35.53 16.36 -1.57
CA THR A 415 36.15 17.62 -1.13
C THR A 415 35.22 18.84 -1.06
N SER A 416 33.91 18.69 -1.32
CA SER A 416 32.97 19.81 -1.22
C SER A 416 31.76 19.52 -0.32
N ALA A 417 32.00 19.29 0.97
CA ALA A 417 31.00 19.60 1.99
C ALA A 417 31.43 20.92 2.66
N PRO A 418 30.59 21.97 2.67
CA PRO A 418 30.97 23.23 3.30
C PRO A 418 31.09 22.99 4.80
N LEU A 419 32.32 23.12 5.32
CA LEU A 419 32.57 23.38 6.73
C LEU A 419 31.72 24.60 7.11
N ALA A 420 30.60 24.36 7.80
CA ALA A 420 29.92 25.40 8.53
C ALA A 420 30.91 25.94 9.56
N ARG A 421 31.51 27.08 9.22
CA ARG A 421 32.28 27.92 10.14
C ARG A 421 31.36 28.25 11.32
N VAL A 422 31.61 27.62 12.44
CA VAL A 422 31.25 28.19 13.74
C VAL A 422 32.22 29.35 13.93
N GLY A 423 31.69 30.58 13.87
CA GLY A 423 32.43 31.80 14.07
C GLY A 423 31.61 32.79 14.89
N ALA A 424 32.25 33.22 16.00
CA ALA A 424 31.85 34.18 17.04
C ALA A 424 30.85 33.66 18.09
#